data_AF-A0A6P1W8X8-F1
#
_entry.id   AF-A0A6P1W8X8-F1
#
_cell.length_a   1.000
_cell.length_b   1.000
_cell.length_c   1.000
_cell.angle_alpha   90.00
_cell.angle_beta   90.00
_cell.angle_gamma   90.00
#
_symmetry.space_group_name_H-M   'P 1'
#
loop_
_entity.id
_entity.type
_entity.pdbx_description
1 polymer ?
#
loop_
_entity_poly.entity_id
_entity_poly.type
_entity_poly.pdbx_seq_one_letter_code
_entity_poly.pdbx_strand_id
1 'polypeptide(L)'
;MFSSKDYSKMTLEELVSEEKKLKSQKITIAVIIGIVVGIAVYSATHRGFVLPIILLIFSLVIGSRYSKNLKGIQAEISRRDTVR
;
A
#
# COMPACT_ATOMS: atom_id res chain seq x y z
N MET A 1 14.31 2.08 7.25
CA MET A 1 13.64 2.30 8.54
C MET A 1 12.27 1.63 8.50
N PHE A 2 12.24 0.30 8.56
CA PHE A 2 11.00 -0.50 8.51
C PHE A 2 10.55 -0.79 9.94
N SER A 3 9.79 0.14 10.53
CA SER A 3 9.19 -0.08 11.84
C SER A 3 7.97 -0.99 11.68
N SER A 4 8.07 -2.23 12.16
CA SER A 4 6.94 -3.14 12.33
C SER A 4 5.99 -2.53 13.36
N LYS A 5 4.99 -1.78 12.87
CA LYS A 5 3.95 -1.18 13.71
C LYS A 5 3.16 -2.30 14.38
N ASP A 6 3.26 -2.36 15.70
CA ASP A 6 2.66 -3.41 16.51
C ASP A 6 1.20 -3.04 16.82
N TYR A 7 0.30 -3.35 15.87
CA TYR A 7 -1.11 -2.96 15.90
C TYR A 7 -1.89 -3.51 17.11
N SER A 8 -1.37 -4.55 17.79
CA SER A 8 -2.00 -5.10 18.99
C SER A 8 -1.93 -4.17 20.21
N LYS A 9 -1.01 -3.19 20.22
CA LYS A 9 -0.84 -2.22 21.32
C LYS A 9 -1.62 -0.92 21.14
N MET A 10 -2.20 -0.69 19.96
CA MET A 10 -2.97 0.52 19.67
C MET A 10 -4.42 0.39 20.17
N THR A 11 -5.00 1.51 20.58
CA THR A 11 -6.42 1.57 20.96
C THR A 11 -7.31 1.49 19.71
N LEU A 12 -8.60 1.17 19.89
CA LEU A 12 -9.54 1.00 18.77
C LEU A 12 -9.65 2.28 17.93
N GLU A 13 -9.65 3.45 18.57
CA GLU A 13 -9.68 4.75 17.89
C GLU A 13 -8.41 5.01 17.08
N GLU A 14 -7.25 4.60 17.60
CA GLU A 14 -5.96 4.70 16.89
C GLU A 14 -5.89 3.77 15.68
N LEU A 15 -6.44 2.55 15.78
CA LEU A 15 -6.54 1.60 14.67
C LEU A 15 -7.40 2.15 13.52
N VAL A 16 -8.56 2.75 13.84
CA VAL A 16 -9.46 3.36 12.84
C VAL A 16 -8.82 4.58 12.17
N SER A 17 -8.09 5.39 12.94
CA SER A 17 -7.35 6.55 12.42
C SER A 17 -6.22 6.12 11.46
N GLU A 18 -5.47 5.07 11.81
CA GLU A 18 -4.44 4.49 10.95
C GLU A 18 -5.05 3.88 9.67
N GLU A 19 -6.18 3.17 9.74
CA GLU A 19 -6.86 2.65 8.55
C GLU A 19 -7.24 3.78 7.59
N LYS A 20 -7.83 4.86 8.11
CA LYS A 20 -8.22 6.02 7.31
C LYS A 20 -7.01 6.71 6.68
N LYS A 21 -5.90 6.81 7.41
CA LYS A 21 -4.63 7.35 6.92
C LYS A 21 -4.03 6.48 5.83
N LEU A 22 -4.04 5.15 6.00
CA LEU A 22 -3.60 4.22 4.97
C LEU A 22 -4.48 4.33 3.72
N LYS A 23 -5.81 4.35 3.87
CA LYS A 23 -6.76 4.55 2.76
C LYS A 23 -6.49 5.85 2.00
N SER A 24 -6.20 6.94 2.70
CA SER A 24 -5.84 8.22 2.07
C SER A 24 -4.51 8.12 1.30
N GLN A 25 -3.51 7.46 1.90
CA GLN A 25 -2.24 7.18 1.22
C GLN A 25 -2.41 6.28 -0.01
N LYS A 26 -3.43 5.44 -0.09
CA LYS A 26 -3.71 4.61 -1.27
C LYS A 26 -3.87 5.47 -2.53
N ILE A 27 -4.53 6.63 -2.42
CA ILE A 27 -4.72 7.56 -3.55
C ILE A 27 -3.38 8.20 -3.93
N THR A 28 -2.62 8.69 -2.95
CA THR A 28 -1.28 9.26 -3.17
C THR A 28 -0.34 8.24 -3.83
N ILE A 29 -0.33 7.01 -3.34
CA ILE A 29 0.46 5.90 -3.90
C ILE A 29 -0.02 5.58 -5.33
N ALA A 30 -1.32 5.55 -5.59
CA ALA A 30 -1.86 5.31 -6.93
C ALA A 30 -1.43 6.40 -7.93
N VAL A 31 -1.45 7.67 -7.53
CA VAL A 31 -0.96 8.79 -8.36
C VAL A 31 0.54 8.65 -8.65
N ILE A 32 1.35 8.33 -7.63
CA ILE A 32 2.79 8.10 -7.80
C ILE A 32 3.04 6.94 -8.78
N ILE A 33 2.33 5.82 -8.61
CA ILE A 33 2.42 4.67 -9.52
C ILE A 33 2.03 5.09 -10.95
N GLY A 34 0.97 5.88 -11.12
CA GLY A 34 0.56 6.40 -12.44
C GLY A 34 1.63 7.25 -13.13
N ILE A 35 2.25 8.18 -12.39
CA ILE A 35 3.37 9.01 -12.90
C ILE A 35 4.54 8.12 -13.33
N VAL A 36 4.88 7.15 -12.49
CA VAL A 36 6.00 6.25 -12.69
C VAL A 36 5.75 5.32 -13.89
N VAL A 37 4.52 4.84 -14.08
CA VAL A 37 4.11 4.10 -15.29
C VAL A 37 4.20 4.99 -16.53
N GLY A 38 3.76 6.26 -16.45
CA GLY A 38 3.86 7.21 -17.55
C GLY A 38 5.32 7.46 -17.99
N ILE A 39 6.23 7.67 -17.03
CA ILE A 39 7.67 7.79 -17.30
C ILE A 39 8.22 6.52 -17.92
N ALA A 40 7.75 5.36 -17.46
CA ALA A 40 8.22 4.08 -17.98
C ALA A 40 7.77 3.83 -19.42
N VAL A 41 6.55 4.21 -19.79
CA VAL A 41 6.05 4.15 -21.17
C VAL A 41 6.82 5.14 -22.06
N TYR A 42 7.02 6.38 -21.60
CA TYR A 42 7.82 7.38 -22.34
C TYR A 42 9.25 6.90 -22.58
N SER A 43 9.88 6.32 -21.54
CA SER A 43 11.23 5.76 -21.60
C SER A 43 11.31 4.51 -22.48
N ALA A 44 10.27 3.66 -22.51
CA ALA A 44 10.21 2.49 -23.39
C ALA A 44 10.27 2.86 -24.86
N THR A 45 9.54 3.91 -25.26
CA THR A 45 9.47 4.38 -26.65
C THR A 45 10.75 5.09 -27.08
N HIS A 46 11.49 5.71 -26.16
CA HIS A 46 12.66 6.55 -26.49
C HIS A 46 14.02 5.96 -26.11
N ARG A 47 14.11 5.01 -25.15
CA ARG A 47 15.39 4.46 -24.62
C ARG A 47 15.39 2.97 -24.22
N GLY A 48 14.27 2.22 -24.35
CA GLY A 48 14.24 0.74 -24.20
C GLY A 48 13.29 0.18 -23.13
N PHE A 49 12.76 -1.03 -23.37
CA PHE A 49 11.60 -1.67 -22.71
C PHE A 49 11.85 -2.26 -21.29
N VAL A 50 13.05 -2.10 -20.72
CA VAL A 50 13.43 -2.78 -19.46
C VAL A 50 12.88 -2.08 -18.20
N LEU A 51 12.83 -0.75 -18.22
CA LEU A 51 12.31 0.08 -17.12
C LEU A 51 10.82 -0.16 -16.78
N PRO A 52 9.88 -0.23 -17.76
CA PRO A 52 8.46 -0.49 -17.46
C PRO A 52 8.19 -1.88 -16.91
N ILE A 53 8.94 -2.91 -17.32
CA ILE A 53 8.77 -4.26 -16.78
C ILE A 53 9.16 -4.30 -15.30
N ILE A 54 10.31 -3.71 -14.94
CA ILE A 54 10.77 -3.65 -13.54
C ILE A 54 9.76 -2.89 -12.68
N LEU A 55 9.19 -1.79 -13.20
CA LEU A 55 8.19 -1.00 -12.49
C LEU A 55 6.85 -1.72 -12.30
N LEU A 56 6.40 -2.48 -13.29
CA LEU A 56 5.20 -3.31 -13.15
C LEU A 56 5.39 -4.41 -12.09
N ILE A 57 6.53 -5.10 -12.10
CA ILE A 57 6.85 -6.12 -11.09
C ILE A 57 6.93 -5.48 -9.70
N PHE A 58 7.58 -4.33 -9.58
CA PHE A 58 7.73 -3.63 -8.30
C PHE A 58 6.38 -3.15 -7.75
N SER A 59 5.52 -2.59 -8.61
CA SER A 59 4.15 -2.18 -8.25
C SER A 59 3.30 -3.36 -7.76
N LEU A 60 3.41 -4.52 -8.41
CA LEU A 60 2.66 -5.73 -8.05
C LEU A 60 3.11 -6.29 -6.69
N VAL A 61 4.42 -6.27 -6.41
CA VAL A 61 4.97 -6.67 -5.11
C VAL A 61 4.50 -5.72 -4.00
N ILE A 62 4.54 -4.41 -4.22
CA ILE A 62 4.10 -3.41 -3.23
C ILE A 62 2.60 -3.53 -2.97
N GLY A 63 1.79 -3.62 -4.03
CA GLY A 63 0.33 -3.76 -3.92
C GLY A 63 -0.07 -5.02 -3.15
N SER A 64 0.60 -6.14 -3.41
CA SER A 64 0.34 -7.40 -2.70
C SER A 64 0.64 -7.30 -1.19
N ARG A 65 1.74 -6.64 -0.80
CA ARG A 65 2.08 -6.43 0.61
C ARG A 65 1.13 -5.45 1.28
N TYR A 66 0.75 -4.37 0.60
CA TYR A 66 -0.18 -3.38 1.13
C TYR A 66 -1.56 -4.02 1.40
N SER A 67 -2.05 -4.86 0.48
CA SER A 67 -3.31 -5.60 0.67
C SER A 67 -3.25 -6.55 1.88
N LYS A 68 -2.12 -7.23 2.10
CA LYS A 68 -1.92 -8.10 3.29
C LYS A 68 -1.94 -7.31 4.60
N ASN A 69 -1.28 -6.16 4.67
CA ASN A 69 -1.27 -5.31 5.86
C ASN A 69 -2.66 -4.74 6.16
N LEU A 70 -3.40 -4.28 5.14
CA LEU A 70 -4.77 -3.81 5.32
C LEU A 70 -5.69 -4.91 5.84
N LYS A 71 -5.59 -6.13 5.30
CA LYS A 71 -6.35 -7.28 5.80
C LYS A 71 -6.02 -7.61 7.26
N GLY A 72 -4.75 -7.48 7.67
CA GLY A 72 -4.33 -7.70 9.05
C GLY A 72 -4.95 -6.70 10.03
N ILE A 73 -4.92 -5.41 9.69
CA ILE A 73 -5.52 -4.34 10.51
C ILE A 73 -7.05 -4.53 10.58
N GLN A 74 -7.69 -4.81 9.44
CA GLN A 74 -9.13 -5.00 9.36
C GLN A 74 -9.60 -6.25 10.13
N ALA A 75 -8.82 -7.33 10.10
CA ALA A 75 -9.09 -8.53 10.90
C ALA A 75 -8.97 -8.25 12.40
N GLU A 76 -7.98 -7.45 12.84
CA GLU A 76 -7.84 -7.08 14.25
C GLU A 76 -8.99 -6.17 14.72
N ILE A 77 -9.46 -5.24 13.87
CA ILE A 77 -10.63 -4.40 14.14
C ILE A 77 -11.89 -5.27 14.29
N SER A 78 -12.20 -6.13 13.31
CA SER A 78 -13.36 -7.04 13.39
C SER A 78 -13.30 -7.99 14.58
N ARG A 79 -12.11 -8.50 14.94
CA ARG A 79 -11.93 -9.36 16.10
C ARG A 79 -12.32 -8.65 17.40
N ARG A 80 -11.96 -7.38 17.56
CA ARG A 80 -12.28 -6.60 18.76
C ARG A 80 -13.73 -6.12 18.79
N ASP A 81 -14.34 -5.94 17.62
CA ASP A 81 -15.75 -5.55 17.49
C ASP A 81 -16.70 -6.74 17.76
N THR A 82 -16.32 -7.97 17.39
CA THR A 82 -17.09 -9.21 17.62
C THR A 82 -17.03 -9.73 19.07
N VAL A 83 -16.01 -9.35 19.84
CA VAL A 83 -15.86 -9.77 21.26
C VAL A 83 -16.66 -8.87 22.22
N ARG A 84 -17.37 -7.87 21.68
CA ARG A 84 -18.20 -6.92 22.43
C ARG A 84 -19.68 -7.34 22.39
#